data_AF-A0A1V9Z226-F1
#
_entry.id   AF-A0A1V9Z226-F1
#
_cell.length_a   1.000
_cell.length_b   1.000
_cell.length_c   1.000
_cell.angle_alpha   90.00
_cell.angle_beta   90.00
_cell.angle_gamma   90.00
#
_symmetry.space_group_name_H-M   'P 1'
#
loop_
_entity.id
_entity.type
_entity.pdbx_description
1 polymer ?
#
loop_
_entity_poly.entity_id
_entity_poly.type
_entity_poly.pdbx_seq_one_letter_code
_entity_poly.pdbx_strand_id
1 'polypeptide(L)'
;MPLDYDVFYSSDAVSNGLIPFCNIGMHPLDIAAKVIEVPQAYQSQLYRSAMQLPIVNDALRSLERIQVLDVGCGTGAGLHVIHKTLENFCRGHLSIVGIDKCQIAIKHSKKFHSKHKVLHYDVEKRMSAFSRDKFDLVVGIQSLQECSAASLDELQRIMKPHALLVMADFVCPQQTFDFLNIISTHPNFKLVFQKDASYHATLAAKAGSPGLRNVLNECVNDKQLQKIMADMLILKKTKIYEDLRLGNIQFGFFCFEYVPTTTTDEDKNVENEHERWESDQSCSDDDDDDIDDSANPSYYDYKEIYPQLELLRSNYTTIQKEALKAQLSHDWPNWPEDHYIGEDGEWRVFPLCYTFPAWDASKTTWVSGTCVQCPNTVALLKQIPGIRTALFSKLGPQTTLGAHRGWADLANDILRCHVGLDVPQFDANIPEATDEEASCCIVVSGESRAQANGRVFVFDDSKIHYAFNHHPSKSRCILILDLYRPDHLPRGMARGGHTDELDDFIEQYNAAMNC
;
A
#
# COMPACT_ATOMS: atom_id res chain seq x y z
N MET A 1 14.46 -14.80 -19.80
CA MET A 1 13.72 -15.14 -21.03
C MET A 1 12.40 -14.42 -20.97
N PRO A 2 11.90 -13.84 -22.07
CA PRO A 2 10.51 -13.36 -22.10
C PRO A 2 9.58 -14.51 -21.71
N LEU A 3 8.52 -14.20 -20.97
CA LEU A 3 7.53 -15.18 -20.52
C LEU A 3 6.82 -15.76 -21.74
N ASP A 4 7.06 -17.04 -22.04
CA ASP A 4 6.37 -17.74 -23.12
C ASP A 4 5.07 -18.35 -22.60
N TYR A 5 3.99 -17.57 -22.72
CA TYR A 5 2.66 -18.01 -22.31
C TYR A 5 2.17 -19.21 -23.14
N ASP A 6 2.56 -19.36 -24.40
CA ASP A 6 2.16 -20.53 -25.19
C ASP A 6 2.77 -21.81 -24.60
N VAL A 7 4.02 -21.75 -24.14
CA VAL A 7 4.67 -22.86 -23.42
C VAL A 7 3.98 -23.13 -22.08
N PHE A 8 3.65 -22.08 -21.30
CA PHE A 8 2.90 -22.23 -20.04
C PHE A 8 1.54 -22.92 -20.26
N TYR A 9 0.73 -22.42 -21.19
CA TYR A 9 -0.61 -22.94 -21.47
C TYR A 9 -0.59 -24.32 -22.15
N SER A 10 0.51 -24.69 -22.81
CA SER A 10 0.70 -26.03 -23.38
C SER A 10 1.06 -27.10 -22.35
N SER A 11 1.44 -26.73 -21.14
CA SER A 11 1.86 -27.68 -20.10
C SER A 11 0.74 -28.64 -19.70
N ASP A 12 1.10 -29.86 -19.29
CA ASP A 12 0.13 -30.86 -18.83
C ASP A 12 -0.65 -30.41 -17.60
N ALA A 13 -0.05 -29.56 -16.76
CA ALA A 13 -0.72 -28.97 -15.61
C ALA A 13 -1.92 -28.10 -16.03
N VAL A 14 -1.76 -27.29 -17.08
CA VAL A 14 -2.83 -26.42 -17.59
C VAL A 14 -3.79 -27.19 -18.51
N SER A 15 -3.27 -28.10 -19.34
CA SER A 15 -4.07 -28.86 -20.30
C SER A 15 -5.05 -29.84 -19.63
N ASN A 16 -4.78 -30.23 -18.40
CA ASN A 16 -5.63 -31.03 -17.52
C ASN A 16 -6.49 -30.19 -16.56
N GLY A 17 -6.39 -28.86 -16.60
CA GLY A 17 -7.22 -27.95 -15.79
C GLY A 17 -6.81 -27.87 -14.32
N LEU A 18 -5.60 -28.30 -13.97
CA LEU A 18 -5.09 -28.22 -12.59
C LEU A 18 -4.65 -26.79 -12.23
N ILE A 19 -4.22 -26.02 -13.23
CA ILE A 19 -3.83 -24.62 -13.13
C ILE A 19 -4.71 -23.78 -14.06
N PRO A 20 -5.85 -23.23 -13.55
CA PRO A 20 -6.78 -22.49 -14.39
C PRO A 20 -6.36 -21.04 -14.67
N PHE A 21 -5.52 -20.46 -13.79
CA PHE A 21 -5.05 -19.08 -13.88
C PHE A 21 -3.53 -19.00 -13.82
N CYS A 22 -2.99 -17.98 -14.47
CA CYS A 22 -1.61 -17.53 -14.31
C CYS A 22 -1.55 -16.27 -13.42
N ASN A 23 -2.44 -16.19 -12.41
CA ASN A 23 -2.61 -14.99 -11.61
C ASN A 23 -2.17 -15.23 -10.16
N ILE A 24 -1.68 -14.22 -9.45
CA ILE A 24 -1.54 -14.25 -8.00
C ILE A 24 -2.91 -14.36 -7.34
N GLY A 25 -2.95 -14.90 -6.12
CA GLY A 25 -4.18 -14.96 -5.34
C GLY A 25 -4.29 -13.82 -4.33
N MET A 26 -5.45 -13.73 -3.65
CA MET A 26 -5.66 -12.86 -2.49
C MET A 26 -6.08 -13.68 -1.28
N HIS A 27 -5.50 -13.37 -0.12
CA HIS A 27 -5.95 -13.97 1.15
C HIS A 27 -7.28 -13.33 1.59
N PRO A 28 -8.28 -14.10 2.09
CA PRO A 28 -9.50 -13.53 2.64
C PRO A 28 -9.21 -12.61 3.83
N LEU A 29 -9.94 -11.50 3.93
CA LEU A 29 -9.87 -10.54 5.05
C LEU A 29 -10.71 -10.97 6.25
N ASP A 30 -11.75 -11.77 6.02
CA ASP A 30 -12.70 -12.19 7.04
C ASP A 30 -13.28 -13.53 6.60
N ILE A 31 -13.16 -14.58 7.43
CA ILE A 31 -13.92 -15.85 7.41
C ILE A 31 -13.11 -16.93 8.15
N ALA A 32 -13.66 -17.38 9.28
CA ALA A 32 -13.32 -18.63 9.96
C ALA A 32 -13.80 -19.87 9.17
N ALA A 33 -13.59 -19.93 7.86
CA ALA A 33 -13.86 -21.12 7.06
C ALA A 33 -12.58 -21.88 6.82
N LYS A 34 -12.63 -23.17 7.11
CA LYS A 34 -11.68 -24.16 6.64
C LYS A 34 -11.47 -23.92 5.14
N VAL A 35 -10.28 -23.45 4.79
CA VAL A 35 -9.77 -23.48 3.43
C VAL A 35 -9.88 -24.94 2.98
N ILE A 36 -10.81 -25.23 2.07
CA ILE A 36 -10.82 -26.52 1.38
C ILE A 36 -9.50 -26.59 0.64
N GLU A 37 -8.84 -27.76 0.70
CA GLU A 37 -7.58 -28.15 0.05
C GLU A 37 -7.63 -28.03 -1.49
N VAL A 38 -7.96 -26.85 -2.02
CA VAL A 38 -7.95 -26.57 -3.45
C VAL A 38 -6.96 -25.44 -3.68
N PRO A 39 -5.97 -25.61 -4.57
CA PRO A 39 -4.96 -24.58 -4.90
C PRO A 39 -5.53 -23.23 -5.38
N GLN A 40 -6.85 -23.14 -5.60
CA GLN A 40 -7.52 -22.19 -6.50
C GLN A 40 -8.40 -21.15 -5.77
N ALA A 41 -8.61 -21.28 -4.46
CA ALA A 41 -9.48 -20.38 -3.69
C ALA A 41 -8.95 -18.94 -3.68
N TYR A 42 -7.62 -18.77 -3.59
CA TYR A 42 -6.98 -17.47 -3.50
C TYR A 42 -7.06 -16.68 -4.83
N GLN A 43 -6.88 -17.32 -5.98
CA GLN A 43 -6.98 -16.67 -7.30
C GLN A 43 -8.41 -16.19 -7.57
N SER A 44 -9.42 -16.98 -7.18
CA SER A 44 -10.82 -16.55 -7.25
C SER A 44 -11.09 -15.35 -6.35
N GLN A 45 -10.41 -15.24 -5.21
CA GLN A 45 -10.57 -14.10 -4.31
C GLN A 45 -10.10 -12.80 -4.94
N LEU A 46 -9.07 -12.82 -5.78
CA LEU A 46 -8.60 -11.63 -6.50
C LEU A 46 -9.70 -11.05 -7.39
N TYR A 47 -10.32 -11.88 -8.23
CA TYR A 47 -11.48 -11.48 -9.05
C TYR A 47 -12.69 -11.06 -8.22
N ARG A 48 -13.00 -11.75 -7.11
CA ARG A 48 -14.13 -11.37 -6.24
C ARG A 48 -13.92 -9.99 -5.63
N SER A 49 -12.76 -9.75 -5.05
CA SER A 49 -12.41 -8.47 -4.42
C SER A 49 -12.50 -7.32 -5.42
N ALA A 50 -12.00 -7.50 -6.66
CA ALA A 50 -12.11 -6.52 -7.73
C ALA A 50 -13.57 -6.17 -8.06
N MET A 51 -14.44 -7.19 -8.15
CA MET A 51 -15.86 -7.00 -8.50
C MET A 51 -16.71 -6.46 -7.34
N GLN A 52 -16.25 -6.61 -6.10
CA GLN A 52 -16.93 -6.14 -4.90
C GLN A 52 -16.53 -4.73 -4.46
N LEU A 53 -15.64 -4.06 -5.20
CA LEU A 53 -15.28 -2.67 -4.94
C LEU A 53 -16.56 -1.80 -4.91
N PRO A 54 -16.75 -0.94 -3.90
CA PRO A 54 -17.95 -0.11 -3.78
C PRO A 54 -18.24 0.70 -5.05
N ILE A 55 -17.19 1.25 -5.67
CA ILE A 55 -17.30 2.01 -6.92
C ILE A 55 -17.83 1.17 -8.10
N VAL A 56 -17.45 -0.10 -8.19
CA VAL A 56 -17.96 -1.03 -9.22
C VAL A 56 -19.42 -1.35 -8.96
N ASN A 57 -19.79 -1.59 -7.70
CA ASN A 57 -21.17 -1.83 -7.31
C ASN A 57 -22.05 -0.61 -7.64
N ASP A 58 -21.62 0.58 -7.25
CA ASP A 58 -22.37 1.82 -7.47
C ASP A 58 -22.53 2.15 -8.95
N ALA A 59 -21.51 1.90 -9.77
CA ALA A 59 -21.57 2.12 -11.22
C ALA A 59 -22.52 1.14 -11.93
N LEU A 60 -22.58 -0.13 -11.49
CA LEU A 60 -23.28 -1.18 -12.23
C LEU A 60 -24.70 -1.49 -11.71
N ARG A 61 -24.97 -1.28 -10.41
CA ARG A 61 -26.21 -1.74 -9.74
C ARG A 61 -27.50 -1.21 -10.36
N SER A 62 -27.47 -0.02 -10.95
CA SER A 62 -28.64 0.64 -11.55
C SER A 62 -28.80 0.37 -13.05
N LEU A 63 -27.85 -0.32 -13.69
CA LEU A 63 -27.89 -0.55 -15.14
C LEU A 63 -28.82 -1.72 -15.48
N GLU A 64 -29.69 -1.54 -16.48
CA GLU A 64 -30.58 -2.60 -16.98
C GLU A 64 -29.84 -3.66 -17.82
N ARG A 65 -28.74 -3.28 -18.46
CA ARG A 65 -27.88 -4.15 -19.26
C ARG A 65 -26.43 -3.81 -18.97
N ILE A 66 -25.65 -4.83 -18.61
CA ILE A 66 -24.25 -4.68 -18.20
C ILE A 66 -23.39 -5.51 -19.16
N GLN A 67 -22.42 -4.86 -19.79
CA GLN A 67 -21.45 -5.48 -20.69
C GLN A 67 -20.07 -5.43 -20.04
N VAL A 68 -19.49 -6.60 -19.79
CA VAL A 68 -18.17 -6.73 -19.14
C VAL A 68 -17.18 -7.41 -20.08
N LEU A 69 -15.96 -6.86 -20.13
CA LEU A 69 -14.81 -7.44 -20.82
C LEU A 69 -13.73 -7.84 -19.81
N ASP A 70 -13.19 -9.05 -19.91
CA ASP A 70 -11.98 -9.47 -19.19
C ASP A 70 -10.82 -9.60 -20.18
N VAL A 71 -9.76 -8.81 -19.98
CA VAL A 71 -8.58 -8.74 -20.84
C VAL A 71 -7.49 -9.63 -20.28
N GLY A 72 -6.92 -10.52 -21.11
CA GLY A 72 -5.94 -11.52 -20.66
C GLY A 72 -6.58 -12.60 -19.78
N CYS A 73 -7.79 -13.03 -20.14
CA CYS A 73 -8.61 -13.94 -19.33
C CYS A 73 -8.06 -15.39 -19.23
N GLY A 74 -6.98 -15.71 -19.95
CA GLY A 74 -6.34 -17.02 -19.99
C GLY A 74 -7.31 -18.11 -20.46
N THR A 75 -7.51 -19.11 -19.60
CA THR A 75 -8.46 -20.20 -19.87
C THR A 75 -9.93 -19.79 -19.68
N GLY A 76 -10.22 -18.55 -19.27
CA GLY A 76 -11.57 -18.03 -19.06
C GLY A 76 -12.21 -18.46 -17.74
N ALA A 77 -11.45 -19.04 -16.82
CA ALA A 77 -11.94 -19.41 -15.48
C ALA A 77 -12.46 -18.20 -14.69
N GLY A 78 -11.82 -17.03 -14.85
CA GLY A 78 -12.17 -15.77 -14.17
C GLY A 78 -13.55 -15.24 -14.54
N LEU A 79 -13.97 -15.47 -15.78
CA LEU A 79 -15.29 -15.05 -16.28
C LEU A 79 -16.44 -15.62 -15.45
N HIS A 80 -16.28 -16.86 -14.97
CA HIS A 80 -17.27 -17.47 -14.10
C HIS A 80 -17.34 -16.78 -12.73
N VAL A 81 -16.18 -16.43 -12.17
CA VAL A 81 -16.09 -15.72 -10.89
C VAL A 81 -16.69 -14.32 -11.01
N ILE A 82 -16.38 -13.60 -12.08
CA ILE A 82 -16.97 -12.29 -12.39
C ILE A 82 -18.49 -12.41 -12.49
N HIS A 83 -19.01 -13.36 -13.28
CA HIS A 83 -20.44 -13.57 -13.44
C HIS A 83 -21.13 -13.83 -12.09
N LYS A 84 -20.60 -14.77 -11.32
CA LYS A 84 -21.15 -15.14 -10.01
C LYS A 84 -21.08 -14.04 -8.97
N THR A 85 -20.10 -13.16 -9.07
CA THR A 85 -19.96 -12.06 -8.11
C THR A 85 -20.92 -10.93 -8.44
N LEU A 86 -20.99 -10.52 -9.71
CA LEU A 86 -21.84 -9.42 -10.16
C LEU A 86 -23.34 -9.80 -10.10
N GLU A 87 -23.72 -11.04 -10.39
CA GLU A 87 -25.13 -11.48 -10.34
C GLU A 87 -25.76 -11.34 -8.93
N ASN A 88 -24.94 -11.24 -7.87
CA ASN A 88 -25.43 -11.11 -6.49
C ASN A 88 -25.97 -9.71 -6.17
N PHE A 89 -25.55 -8.68 -6.88
CA PHE A 89 -25.94 -7.29 -6.60
C PHE A 89 -26.46 -6.53 -7.82
N CYS A 90 -26.13 -6.97 -9.03
CA CYS A 90 -26.68 -6.41 -10.26
C CYS A 90 -28.04 -7.03 -10.60
N ARG A 91 -29.03 -6.19 -10.93
CA ARG A 91 -30.36 -6.65 -11.37
C ARG A 91 -30.54 -6.69 -12.89
N GLY A 92 -29.64 -6.04 -13.63
CA GLY A 92 -29.66 -5.99 -15.09
C GLY A 92 -29.20 -7.29 -15.78
N HIS A 93 -29.43 -7.36 -17.09
CA HIS A 93 -28.93 -8.47 -17.92
C HIS A 93 -27.41 -8.36 -18.08
N LEU A 94 -26.69 -9.35 -17.54
CA LEU A 94 -25.24 -9.41 -17.54
C LEU A 94 -24.70 -10.19 -18.74
N SER A 95 -23.81 -9.56 -19.52
CA SER A 95 -23.06 -10.20 -20.59
C SER A 95 -21.57 -10.05 -20.35
N ILE A 96 -20.87 -11.19 -20.33
CA ILE A 96 -19.42 -11.24 -20.05
C ILE A 96 -18.72 -11.93 -21.22
N VAL A 97 -17.65 -11.30 -21.68
CA VAL A 97 -16.76 -11.84 -22.72
C VAL A 97 -15.32 -11.71 -22.24
N GLY A 98 -14.52 -12.74 -22.47
CA GLY A 98 -13.08 -12.70 -22.28
C GLY A 98 -12.32 -12.55 -23.59
N ILE A 99 -11.14 -11.96 -23.54
CA ILE A 99 -10.16 -11.99 -24.62
C ILE A 99 -8.81 -12.48 -24.10
N ASP A 100 -8.05 -13.11 -24.99
CA ASP A 100 -6.65 -13.45 -24.73
C ASP A 100 -5.83 -13.42 -26.02
N LYS A 101 -4.54 -13.10 -25.92
CA LYS A 101 -3.58 -13.12 -27.04
C LYS A 101 -3.02 -14.53 -27.28
N CYS A 102 -3.08 -15.42 -26.29
CA CYS A 102 -2.61 -16.80 -26.37
C CYS A 102 -3.67 -17.70 -27.01
N GLN A 103 -3.38 -18.19 -28.21
CA GLN A 103 -4.28 -19.07 -28.96
C GLN A 103 -4.54 -20.39 -28.23
N ILE A 104 -3.59 -20.86 -27.42
CA ILE A 104 -3.64 -22.13 -26.67
C ILE A 104 -4.59 -21.99 -25.47
N ALA A 105 -4.49 -20.90 -24.71
CA ALA A 105 -5.41 -20.58 -23.62
C ALA A 105 -6.89 -20.61 -24.08
N ILE A 106 -7.17 -20.09 -25.28
CA ILE A 106 -8.51 -20.06 -25.88
C ILE A 106 -9.00 -21.45 -26.30
N LYS A 107 -8.09 -22.36 -26.69
CA LYS A 107 -8.48 -23.76 -26.92
C LYS A 107 -8.91 -24.42 -25.62
N HIS A 108 -8.18 -24.15 -24.53
CA HIS A 108 -8.53 -24.65 -23.20
C HIS A 108 -9.83 -24.04 -22.65
N SER A 109 -10.11 -22.76 -22.94
CA SER A 109 -11.37 -22.14 -22.49
C SER A 109 -12.61 -22.82 -23.07
N LYS A 110 -12.55 -23.25 -24.33
CA LYS A 110 -13.63 -24.05 -24.96
C LYS A 110 -13.81 -25.41 -24.29
N LYS A 111 -12.73 -25.99 -23.74
CA LYS A 111 -12.73 -27.28 -23.06
C LYS A 111 -13.29 -27.17 -21.64
N PHE A 112 -12.87 -26.17 -20.88
CA PHE A 112 -13.15 -26.07 -19.44
C PHE A 112 -14.26 -25.07 -19.07
N HIS A 113 -14.44 -24.01 -19.87
CA HIS A 113 -15.27 -22.86 -19.52
C HIS A 113 -16.20 -22.43 -20.69
N SER A 114 -16.87 -23.41 -21.30
CA SER A 114 -17.70 -23.23 -22.52
C SER A 114 -18.90 -22.28 -22.38
N LYS A 115 -19.29 -21.91 -21.15
CA LYS A 115 -20.44 -21.03 -20.89
C LYS A 115 -20.17 -19.58 -21.27
N HIS A 116 -18.93 -19.11 -21.13
CA HIS A 116 -18.55 -17.74 -21.46
C HIS A 116 -17.77 -17.71 -22.76
N LYS A 117 -17.99 -16.67 -23.56
CA LYS A 117 -17.31 -16.50 -24.83
C LYS A 117 -15.90 -15.96 -24.56
N VAL A 118 -14.89 -16.69 -25.03
CA VAL A 118 -13.50 -16.23 -25.07
C VAL A 118 -13.07 -16.05 -26.51
N LEU A 119 -12.48 -14.91 -26.84
CA LEU A 119 -12.06 -14.55 -28.20
C LEU A 119 -10.56 -14.35 -28.31
N HIS A 120 -10.01 -14.65 -29.49
CA HIS A 120 -8.60 -14.42 -29.78
C HIS A 120 -8.40 -12.98 -30.21
N TYR A 121 -7.90 -12.17 -29.29
CA TYR A 121 -7.59 -10.77 -29.52
C TYR A 121 -6.42 -10.33 -28.67
N ASP A 122 -5.62 -9.45 -29.27
CA ASP A 122 -4.60 -8.67 -28.60
C ASP A 122 -5.19 -7.27 -28.39
N VAL A 123 -5.17 -6.78 -27.15
CA VAL A 123 -5.78 -5.47 -26.81
C VAL A 123 -5.03 -4.31 -27.45
N GLU A 124 -3.75 -4.51 -27.83
CA GLU A 124 -2.97 -3.52 -28.59
C GLU A 124 -3.39 -3.43 -30.06
N LYS A 125 -4.34 -4.26 -30.50
CA LYS A 125 -4.83 -4.33 -31.88
C LYS A 125 -6.34 -4.19 -31.91
N ARG A 126 -6.84 -3.90 -33.11
CA ARG A 126 -8.28 -3.74 -33.35
C ARG A 126 -9.06 -5.03 -33.08
N MET A 127 -9.94 -5.00 -32.08
CA MET A 127 -10.89 -6.05 -31.75
C MET A 127 -12.19 -5.93 -32.54
N SER A 128 -12.14 -6.38 -33.79
CA SER A 128 -13.20 -6.20 -34.79
C SER A 128 -14.59 -6.73 -34.38
N ALA A 129 -14.68 -7.70 -33.45
CA ALA A 129 -15.94 -8.22 -32.94
C ALA A 129 -16.68 -7.26 -31.99
N PHE A 130 -16.04 -6.17 -31.58
CA PHE A 130 -16.59 -5.20 -30.64
C PHE A 130 -16.82 -3.85 -31.33
N SER A 131 -18.06 -3.37 -31.24
CA SER A 131 -18.43 -2.00 -31.63
C SER A 131 -17.78 -0.97 -30.71
N ARG A 132 -17.89 0.32 -31.08
CA ARG A 132 -17.56 1.41 -30.14
C ARG A 132 -18.52 1.40 -28.95
N ASP A 133 -18.09 1.96 -27.82
CA ASP A 133 -18.91 2.23 -26.63
C ASP A 133 -19.73 1.01 -26.17
N LYS A 134 -19.07 -0.15 -26.13
CA LYS A 134 -19.71 -1.43 -25.87
C LYS A 134 -19.74 -1.79 -24.40
N PHE A 135 -18.64 -1.60 -23.69
CA PHE A 135 -18.44 -2.16 -22.35
C PHE A 135 -18.63 -1.11 -21.27
N ASP A 136 -19.36 -1.50 -20.21
CA ASP A 136 -19.58 -0.73 -18.98
C ASP A 136 -18.44 -0.95 -17.98
N LEU A 137 -17.82 -2.13 -18.04
CA LEU A 137 -16.72 -2.55 -17.18
C LEU A 137 -15.68 -3.31 -18.01
N VAL A 138 -14.43 -2.94 -17.87
CA VAL A 138 -13.27 -3.69 -18.37
C VAL A 138 -12.45 -4.16 -17.16
N VAL A 139 -11.99 -5.39 -17.20
CA VAL A 139 -11.22 -6.04 -16.13
C VAL A 139 -9.87 -6.49 -16.70
N GLY A 140 -8.78 -6.16 -16.00
CA GLY A 140 -7.42 -6.59 -16.34
C GLY A 140 -6.68 -7.07 -15.09
N ILE A 141 -6.72 -8.38 -14.81
CA ILE A 141 -6.04 -8.97 -13.65
C ILE A 141 -4.76 -9.64 -14.11
N GLN A 142 -3.59 -9.12 -13.70
CA GLN A 142 -2.26 -9.58 -14.11
C GLN A 142 -2.10 -9.70 -15.63
N SER A 143 -2.64 -8.73 -16.36
CA SER A 143 -2.72 -8.79 -17.82
C SER A 143 -2.33 -7.51 -18.54
N LEU A 144 -2.56 -6.34 -17.94
CA LEU A 144 -2.29 -5.07 -18.58
C LEU A 144 -0.88 -4.54 -18.28
N GLN A 145 -0.23 -5.05 -17.23
CA GLN A 145 1.18 -4.83 -16.90
C GLN A 145 2.20 -5.11 -18.03
N GLU A 146 1.81 -5.89 -19.05
CA GLU A 146 2.65 -6.15 -20.24
C GLU A 146 2.26 -5.31 -21.48
N CYS A 147 1.24 -4.45 -21.35
CA CYS A 147 0.72 -3.66 -22.46
C CYS A 147 1.48 -2.34 -22.60
N SER A 148 1.60 -1.88 -23.83
CA SER A 148 2.08 -0.55 -24.18
C SER A 148 0.93 0.44 -24.31
N ALA A 149 1.27 1.71 -24.56
CA ALA A 149 0.30 2.77 -24.86
C ALA A 149 -0.63 2.43 -26.06
N ALA A 150 -0.23 1.53 -26.96
CA ALA A 150 -1.06 1.10 -28.09
C ALA A 150 -2.40 0.46 -27.67
N SER A 151 -2.45 -0.14 -26.48
CA SER A 151 -3.70 -0.70 -25.94
C SER A 151 -4.75 0.36 -25.59
N LEU A 152 -4.34 1.61 -25.29
CA LEU A 152 -5.26 2.68 -24.92
C LEU A 152 -6.19 3.07 -26.06
N ASP A 153 -5.73 3.05 -27.31
CA ASP A 153 -6.57 3.38 -28.48
C ASP A 153 -7.77 2.45 -28.57
N GLU A 154 -7.53 1.17 -28.38
CA GLU A 154 -8.59 0.16 -28.47
C GLU A 154 -9.47 0.18 -27.22
N LEU A 155 -8.91 0.33 -26.02
CA LEU A 155 -9.66 0.45 -24.76
C LEU A 155 -10.63 1.63 -24.81
N GLN A 156 -10.14 2.83 -25.15
CA GLN A 156 -10.98 4.03 -25.30
C GLN A 156 -12.09 3.83 -26.33
N ARG A 157 -11.80 3.10 -27.41
CA ARG A 157 -12.79 2.85 -28.45
C ARG A 157 -13.94 1.98 -27.94
N ILE A 158 -13.66 0.94 -27.16
CA ILE A 158 -14.67 -0.06 -26.78
C ILE A 158 -15.39 0.26 -25.46
N MET A 159 -14.81 1.12 -24.63
CA MET A 159 -15.39 1.54 -23.35
C MET A 159 -16.44 2.62 -23.56
N LYS A 160 -17.58 2.52 -22.87
CA LYS A 160 -18.58 3.60 -22.84
C LYS A 160 -18.03 4.80 -22.05
N PRO A 161 -18.45 6.03 -22.32
CA PRO A 161 -18.20 7.16 -21.41
C PRO A 161 -18.61 6.80 -19.98
N HIS A 162 -17.75 7.12 -19.01
CA HIS A 162 -17.88 6.76 -17.58
C HIS A 162 -17.81 5.26 -17.27
N ALA A 163 -17.41 4.41 -18.22
CA ALA A 163 -17.12 3.01 -17.94
C ALA A 163 -15.88 2.89 -17.04
N LEU A 164 -15.86 1.82 -16.24
CA LEU A 164 -14.76 1.54 -15.33
C LEU A 164 -13.77 0.55 -15.97
N LEU A 165 -12.48 0.79 -15.78
CA LEU A 165 -11.41 -0.17 -15.98
C LEU A 165 -10.86 -0.57 -14.62
N VAL A 166 -11.06 -1.82 -14.22
CA VAL A 166 -10.58 -2.38 -12.95
C VAL A 166 -9.38 -3.25 -13.23
N MET A 167 -8.29 -3.00 -12.50
CA MET A 167 -7.02 -3.68 -12.67
C MET A 167 -6.52 -4.25 -11.35
N ALA A 168 -5.79 -5.36 -11.42
CA ALA A 168 -4.96 -5.81 -10.31
C ALA A 168 -3.62 -6.30 -10.85
N ASP A 169 -2.62 -5.42 -10.79
CA ASP A 169 -1.35 -5.53 -11.49
C ASP A 169 -0.19 -5.10 -10.59
N PHE A 170 1.03 -5.41 -11.02
CA PHE A 170 2.25 -4.97 -10.35
C PHE A 170 2.56 -3.50 -10.62
N VAL A 171 3.13 -2.83 -9.62
CA VAL A 171 3.78 -1.52 -9.74
C VAL A 171 5.28 -1.75 -9.61
N CYS A 172 6.01 -1.39 -10.66
CA CYS A 172 7.45 -1.56 -10.76
C CYS A 172 8.11 -0.19 -10.96
N PRO A 173 8.58 0.49 -9.89
CA PRO A 173 9.13 1.85 -9.98
C PRO A 173 10.33 1.98 -10.95
N GLN A 174 11.02 0.87 -11.24
CA GLN A 174 12.25 0.84 -12.04
C GLN A 174 12.09 0.29 -13.48
N GLN A 175 10.86 0.06 -13.98
CA GLN A 175 10.65 -0.53 -15.33
C GLN A 175 10.11 0.45 -16.37
N THR A 176 10.57 0.30 -17.62
CA THR A 176 10.22 1.13 -18.78
C THR A 176 8.87 0.78 -19.43
N PHE A 177 8.20 -0.28 -18.99
CA PHE A 177 6.92 -0.77 -19.52
C PHE A 177 5.81 -0.66 -18.48
N ASP A 178 5.72 0.50 -17.83
CA ASP A 178 4.72 0.72 -16.80
C ASP A 178 3.40 1.21 -17.41
N PHE A 179 2.55 0.26 -17.82
CA PHE A 179 1.20 0.57 -18.30
C PHE A 179 0.40 1.38 -17.28
N LEU A 180 0.64 1.17 -15.98
CA LEU A 180 -0.04 1.91 -14.92
C LEU A 180 0.36 3.38 -14.96
N ASN A 181 1.64 3.70 -15.14
CA ASN A 181 2.09 5.08 -15.35
C ASN A 181 1.50 5.68 -16.64
N ILE A 182 1.49 4.91 -17.74
CA ILE A 182 0.92 5.35 -19.02
C ILE A 182 -0.57 5.73 -18.87
N ILE A 183 -1.36 4.88 -18.23
CA ILE A 183 -2.80 5.14 -18.07
C ILE A 183 -3.09 6.22 -17.01
N SER A 184 -2.29 6.31 -15.94
CA SER A 184 -2.46 7.31 -14.88
C SER A 184 -2.19 8.74 -15.36
N THR A 185 -1.34 8.89 -16.37
CA THR A 185 -1.04 10.19 -17.01
C THR A 185 -1.93 10.49 -18.22
N HIS A 186 -2.77 9.54 -18.64
CA HIS A 186 -3.60 9.71 -19.83
C HIS A 186 -4.84 10.59 -19.55
N PRO A 187 -5.11 11.64 -20.33
CA PRO A 187 -6.13 12.65 -20.02
C PRO A 187 -7.57 12.09 -19.97
N ASN A 188 -7.81 10.97 -20.65
CA ASN A 188 -9.14 10.34 -20.69
C ASN A 188 -9.36 9.26 -19.64
N PHE A 189 -8.39 8.96 -18.78
CA PHE A 189 -8.54 7.96 -17.72
C PHE A 189 -8.26 8.60 -16.37
N LYS A 190 -9.29 8.65 -15.53
CA LYS A 190 -9.20 9.21 -14.19
C LYS A 190 -9.05 8.08 -13.19
N LEU A 191 -7.96 8.07 -12.40
CA LEU A 191 -7.85 7.15 -11.27
C LEU A 191 -8.92 7.50 -10.22
N VAL A 192 -9.77 6.54 -9.89
CA VAL A 192 -10.90 6.71 -8.97
C VAL A 192 -10.86 5.76 -7.77
N PHE A 193 -9.99 4.76 -7.81
CA PHE A 193 -9.71 3.89 -6.67
C PHE A 193 -8.31 3.31 -6.80
N GLN A 194 -7.57 3.28 -5.70
CA GLN A 194 -6.31 2.55 -5.58
C GLN A 194 -6.26 1.88 -4.20
N LYS A 195 -5.71 0.67 -4.15
CA LYS A 195 -5.47 -0.04 -2.89
C LYS A 195 -4.27 -0.97 -3.04
N ASP A 196 -3.29 -0.84 -2.15
CA ASP A 196 -2.22 -1.82 -2.05
C ASP A 196 -2.78 -3.19 -1.60
N ALA A 197 -2.37 -4.24 -2.31
CA ALA A 197 -2.74 -5.63 -2.08
C ALA A 197 -1.51 -6.54 -1.88
N SER A 198 -0.30 -5.98 -1.80
CA SER A 198 0.98 -6.69 -1.77
C SER A 198 1.06 -7.70 -0.63
N TYR A 199 0.61 -7.30 0.57
CA TYR A 199 0.58 -8.16 1.75
C TYR A 199 -0.32 -9.38 1.54
N HIS A 200 -1.58 -9.16 1.16
CA HIS A 200 -2.56 -10.24 0.96
C HIS A 200 -2.19 -11.14 -0.21
N ALA A 201 -1.60 -10.58 -1.26
CA ALA A 201 -1.09 -11.31 -2.40
C ALA A 201 0.10 -12.20 -2.02
N THR A 202 1.02 -11.70 -1.19
CA THR A 202 2.14 -12.47 -0.62
C THR A 202 1.66 -13.62 0.26
N LEU A 203 0.67 -13.38 1.13
CA LEU A 203 0.08 -14.43 1.97
C LEU A 203 -0.56 -15.54 1.13
N ALA A 204 -1.36 -15.16 0.14
CA ALA A 204 -1.99 -16.10 -0.79
C ALA A 204 -0.96 -16.90 -1.58
N ALA A 205 0.05 -16.24 -2.13
CA ALA A 205 1.14 -16.89 -2.85
C ALA A 205 1.86 -17.90 -1.95
N LYS A 206 2.21 -17.52 -0.71
CA LYS A 206 2.83 -18.41 0.28
C LYS A 206 1.95 -19.62 0.58
N ALA A 207 0.65 -19.41 0.78
CA ALA A 207 -0.30 -20.46 1.16
C ALA A 207 -0.61 -21.44 0.01
N GLY A 208 -0.75 -20.95 -1.23
CA GLY A 208 -0.99 -21.78 -2.41
C GLY A 208 0.25 -22.52 -2.92
N SER A 209 1.44 -22.07 -2.54
CA SER A 209 2.71 -22.58 -3.06
C SER A 209 2.95 -24.09 -2.91
N PRO A 210 2.71 -24.72 -1.75
CA PRO A 210 2.95 -26.16 -1.62
C PRO A 210 2.11 -26.99 -2.59
N GLY A 211 0.83 -26.67 -2.73
CA GLY A 211 -0.09 -27.38 -3.62
C GLY A 211 0.28 -27.20 -5.10
N LEU A 212 0.52 -25.96 -5.53
CA LEU A 212 0.92 -25.68 -6.91
C LEU A 212 2.28 -26.29 -7.26
N ARG A 213 3.23 -26.32 -6.31
CA ARG A 213 4.51 -27.02 -6.52
C ARG A 213 4.34 -28.51 -6.72
N ASN A 214 3.46 -29.17 -5.96
CA ASN A 214 3.20 -30.59 -6.16
C ASN A 214 2.65 -30.85 -7.56
N VAL A 215 1.70 -30.01 -8.02
CA VAL A 215 1.18 -30.08 -9.40
C VAL A 215 2.30 -29.90 -10.43
N LEU A 216 3.19 -28.91 -10.26
CA LEU A 216 4.32 -28.73 -11.19
C LEU A 216 5.28 -29.92 -11.17
N ASN A 217 5.59 -30.46 -10.00
CA ASN A 217 6.50 -31.60 -9.85
C ASN A 217 5.93 -32.88 -10.49
N GLU A 218 4.62 -33.08 -10.41
CA GLU A 218 3.93 -34.26 -10.94
C GLU A 218 3.64 -34.15 -12.44
N CYS A 219 3.29 -32.95 -12.93
CA CYS A 219 2.79 -32.76 -14.29
C CYS A 219 3.80 -32.16 -15.27
N VAL A 220 4.91 -31.58 -14.80
CA VAL A 220 5.85 -30.88 -15.69
C VAL A 220 7.22 -31.54 -15.56
N ASN A 221 7.63 -32.37 -16.53
CA ASN A 221 8.89 -33.11 -16.43
C ASN A 221 10.15 -32.26 -16.67
N ASP A 222 10.02 -31.16 -17.43
CA ASP A 222 11.11 -30.25 -17.72
C ASP A 222 11.36 -29.31 -16.53
N LYS A 223 12.53 -29.46 -15.88
CA LYS A 223 12.92 -28.66 -14.70
C LYS A 223 13.08 -27.17 -14.99
N GLN A 224 13.50 -26.80 -16.20
CA GLN A 224 13.62 -25.40 -16.59
C GLN A 224 12.23 -24.80 -16.75
N LEU A 225 11.32 -25.54 -17.38
CA LEU A 225 9.92 -25.15 -17.49
C LEU A 225 9.24 -25.07 -16.10
N GLN A 226 9.48 -26.03 -15.21
CA GLN A 226 8.99 -25.97 -13.83
C GLN A 226 9.40 -24.67 -13.12
N LYS A 227 10.66 -24.24 -13.28
CA LYS A 227 11.15 -23.00 -12.68
C LYS A 227 10.45 -21.77 -13.26
N ILE A 228 10.32 -21.70 -14.59
CA ILE A 228 9.62 -20.60 -15.27
C ILE A 228 8.16 -20.53 -14.84
N MET A 229 7.47 -21.67 -14.80
CA MET A 229 6.07 -21.75 -14.35
C MET A 229 5.93 -21.38 -12.88
N ALA A 230 6.88 -21.76 -12.03
CA ALA A 230 6.88 -21.35 -10.63
C ALA A 230 7.03 -19.82 -10.50
N ASP A 231 7.92 -19.21 -11.27
CA ASP A 231 8.09 -17.75 -11.31
C ASP A 231 6.78 -17.07 -11.79
N MET A 232 6.15 -17.57 -12.86
CA MET A 232 4.87 -17.05 -13.39
C MET A 232 3.69 -17.18 -12.40
N LEU A 233 3.67 -18.24 -11.60
CA LEU A 233 2.67 -18.47 -10.56
C LEU A 233 3.03 -17.80 -9.22
N ILE A 234 4.19 -17.13 -9.17
CA ILE A 234 4.67 -16.37 -8.02
C ILE A 234 4.76 -17.26 -6.77
N LEU A 235 5.25 -18.49 -6.96
CA LEU A 235 5.38 -19.43 -5.85
C LEU A 235 6.46 -18.96 -4.86
N LYS A 236 6.26 -19.14 -3.56
CA LYS A 236 7.19 -18.82 -2.45
C LYS A 236 8.64 -19.12 -2.86
N LYS A 237 9.65 -18.29 -2.58
CA LYS A 237 11.06 -18.47 -3.01
C LYS A 237 11.36 -18.26 -4.50
N THR A 238 10.40 -17.82 -5.32
CA THR A 238 10.70 -17.29 -6.66
C THR A 238 11.12 -15.84 -6.57
N LYS A 239 11.80 -15.31 -7.59
CA LYS A 239 12.26 -13.92 -7.56
C LYS A 239 11.11 -12.94 -7.37
N ILE A 240 10.04 -13.07 -8.17
CA ILE A 240 8.87 -12.17 -8.10
C ILE A 240 8.18 -12.27 -6.72
N TYR A 241 8.10 -13.47 -6.13
CA TYR A 241 7.56 -13.62 -4.78
C TYR A 241 8.43 -12.92 -3.72
N GLU A 242 9.76 -13.07 -3.81
CA GLU A 242 10.66 -12.44 -2.84
C GLU A 242 10.69 -10.92 -3.03
N ASP A 243 10.66 -10.43 -4.27
CA ASP A 243 10.55 -9.00 -4.57
C ASP A 243 9.25 -8.42 -4.00
N LEU A 244 8.11 -9.10 -4.16
CA LEU A 244 6.84 -8.67 -3.56
C LEU A 244 6.85 -8.75 -2.03
N ARG A 245 7.44 -9.80 -1.46
CA ARG A 245 7.55 -10.00 -0.01
C ARG A 245 8.45 -8.96 0.65
N LEU A 246 9.51 -8.55 -0.04
CA LEU A 246 10.51 -7.59 0.43
C LEU A 246 10.12 -6.15 0.11
N GLY A 247 9.07 -5.91 -0.68
CA GLY A 247 8.62 -4.58 -1.06
C GLY A 247 9.35 -3.97 -2.26
N ASN A 248 10.18 -4.74 -2.97
CA ASN A 248 10.89 -4.31 -4.18
C ASN A 248 9.93 -4.07 -5.36
N ILE A 249 8.80 -4.78 -5.38
CA ILE A 249 7.67 -4.55 -6.29
C ILE A 249 6.40 -4.50 -5.46
N GLN A 250 5.43 -3.68 -5.87
CA GLN A 250 4.11 -3.64 -5.24
C GLN A 250 3.10 -4.36 -6.14
N PHE A 251 2.00 -4.83 -5.55
CA PHE A 251 0.86 -5.37 -6.26
C PHE A 251 -0.41 -4.70 -5.74
N GLY A 252 -1.15 -4.02 -6.61
CA GLY A 252 -2.27 -3.16 -6.20
C GLY A 252 -3.53 -3.39 -7.01
N PHE A 253 -4.66 -2.98 -6.46
CA PHE A 253 -5.88 -2.76 -7.21
C PHE A 253 -5.94 -1.32 -7.68
N PHE A 254 -6.37 -1.13 -8.92
CA PHE A 254 -6.58 0.18 -9.51
C PHE A 254 -7.93 0.19 -10.21
N CYS A 255 -8.66 1.30 -10.11
CA CYS A 255 -9.84 1.53 -10.92
C CYS A 255 -9.73 2.89 -11.59
N PHE A 256 -9.87 2.88 -12.91
CA PHE A 256 -9.90 4.08 -13.73
C PHE A 256 -11.32 4.28 -14.27
N GLU A 257 -11.80 5.49 -14.23
CA GLU A 257 -13.00 5.92 -14.96
C GLU A 257 -12.58 6.47 -16.32
N TYR A 258 -13.21 5.98 -17.40
CA TYR A 258 -13.00 6.53 -18.73
C TYR A 258 -13.82 7.82 -18.91
N VAL A 259 -13.13 8.95 -18.99
CA VAL A 259 -13.71 10.30 -19.14
C VAL A 259 -13.23 10.88 -20.48
N PRO A 260 -13.96 10.68 -21.59
CA PRO A 260 -13.53 11.19 -22.89
C PRO A 260 -13.48 12.72 -22.86
N THR A 261 -12.32 13.30 -23.20
CA THR A 261 -12.20 14.75 -23.43
C THR A 261 -13.10 15.16 -24.58
N THR A 262 -14.05 16.07 -24.30
CA THR A 262 -14.88 16.68 -25.34
C THR A 262 -14.04 17.68 -26.13
N THR A 263 -13.76 17.39 -27.39
CA THR A 263 -13.23 18.38 -28.32
C THR A 263 -14.26 19.49 -28.51
N THR A 264 -13.99 20.66 -27.94
CA THR A 264 -14.53 21.93 -28.44
C THR A 264 -13.39 22.64 -29.15
N ASP A 265 -13.63 22.99 -30.41
CA ASP A 265 -12.77 23.86 -31.21
C ASP A 265 -12.66 25.23 -30.51
N GLU A 266 -11.42 25.71 -30.25
CA GLU A 266 -10.92 27.07 -30.58
C GLU A 266 -9.62 27.42 -29.81
N ASP A 267 -8.53 27.50 -30.59
CA ASP A 267 -7.50 28.55 -30.66
C ASP A 267 -6.68 29.07 -29.45
N LYS A 268 -5.36 28.81 -29.57
CA LYS A 268 -4.20 29.76 -29.63
C LYS A 268 -3.62 30.47 -28.39
N ASN A 269 -2.31 30.21 -28.27
CA ASN A 269 -1.15 31.08 -27.94
C ASN A 269 -0.96 31.59 -26.49
N VAL A 270 0.21 31.29 -25.90
CA VAL A 270 1.43 32.13 -25.74
C VAL A 270 2.60 31.19 -25.37
N GLU A 271 3.54 30.87 -26.27
CA GLU A 271 4.90 31.44 -26.47
C GLU A 271 5.89 31.50 -25.27
N ASN A 272 6.95 30.67 -25.39
CA ASN A 272 8.38 30.82 -25.05
C ASN A 272 8.85 31.16 -23.62
N GLU A 273 9.80 30.37 -23.08
CA GLU A 273 11.25 30.62 -23.24
C GLU A 273 12.13 29.43 -22.80
N HIS A 274 13.32 29.38 -23.39
CA HIS A 274 14.39 28.39 -23.29
C HIS A 274 15.02 28.26 -21.90
N GLU A 275 15.51 27.06 -21.54
CA GLU A 275 16.95 26.83 -21.38
C GLU A 275 17.32 25.34 -21.36
N ARG A 276 18.52 25.08 -21.88
CA ARG A 276 19.14 23.80 -22.21
C ARG A 276 20.26 23.58 -21.20
N TRP A 277 20.26 22.46 -20.47
CA TRP A 277 21.46 21.92 -19.84
C TRP A 277 21.60 20.42 -20.12
N GLU A 278 22.65 20.08 -20.88
CA GLU A 278 23.34 18.80 -20.78
C GLU A 278 24.51 18.99 -19.81
N SER A 279 24.57 18.15 -18.77
CA SER A 279 25.85 17.61 -18.28
C SER A 279 25.59 16.35 -17.46
N ASP A 280 26.23 15.27 -17.88
CA ASP A 280 26.46 14.06 -17.08
C ASP A 280 26.95 14.39 -15.67
N GLN A 281 26.32 13.79 -14.66
CA GLN A 281 27.03 13.27 -13.48
C GLN A 281 26.15 12.26 -12.74
N SER A 282 26.68 11.04 -12.66
CA SER A 282 26.18 9.90 -11.89
C SER A 282 25.87 10.26 -10.44
N CYS A 283 24.67 9.93 -9.98
CA CYS A 283 24.36 9.71 -8.57
C CYS A 283 24.06 8.22 -8.40
N SER A 284 24.86 7.56 -7.56
CA SER A 284 24.68 6.20 -7.10
C SER A 284 23.59 6.19 -6.04
N ASP A 285 22.46 5.54 -6.30
CA ASP A 285 21.51 5.20 -5.24
C ASP A 285 22.01 3.92 -4.56
N ASP A 286 22.60 4.11 -3.38
CA ASP A 286 23.25 3.11 -2.57
C ASP A 286 22.24 2.11 -1.98
N ASP A 287 22.28 0.88 -2.52
CA ASP A 287 21.74 -0.39 -2.02
C ASP A 287 21.51 -0.45 -0.50
N ASP A 288 20.25 -0.38 -0.04
CA ASP A 288 19.91 -0.46 1.39
C ASP A 288 19.95 -1.89 1.98
N ASP A 289 20.68 -2.80 1.33
CA ASP A 289 20.75 -4.22 1.66
C ASP A 289 21.88 -4.59 2.66
N ASP A 290 22.52 -3.62 3.30
CA ASP A 290 23.63 -3.84 4.26
C ASP A 290 23.51 -3.04 5.59
N ILE A 291 22.30 -2.61 6.02
CA ILE A 291 22.16 -2.01 7.37
C ILE A 291 22.14 -3.13 8.43
N ASP A 292 23.25 -3.28 9.14
CA ASP A 292 23.34 -4.14 10.33
C ASP A 292 22.63 -3.49 11.53
N ASP A 293 21.33 -3.78 11.68
CA ASP A 293 20.54 -3.36 12.84
C ASP A 293 21.11 -3.86 14.19
N SER A 294 22.13 -4.73 14.23
CA SER A 294 22.79 -5.11 15.48
C SER A 294 23.80 -4.07 16.00
N ALA A 295 24.17 -3.07 15.17
CA ALA A 295 25.22 -2.10 15.52
C ALA A 295 24.80 -1.12 16.64
N ASN A 296 23.51 -0.78 16.72
CA ASN A 296 22.94 0.12 17.74
C ASN A 296 21.92 -0.62 18.62
N PRO A 297 21.79 -0.34 19.92
CA PRO A 297 20.67 -0.80 20.73
C PRO A 297 19.32 -0.35 20.14
N SER A 298 18.30 -1.20 20.22
CA SER A 298 16.94 -0.83 19.77
C SER A 298 16.28 0.17 20.74
N TYR A 299 16.52 -0.03 22.05
CA TYR A 299 16.01 0.81 23.12
C TYR A 299 17.13 1.28 24.05
N TYR A 300 16.93 2.44 24.64
CA TYR A 300 17.83 3.05 25.60
C TYR A 300 17.08 3.36 26.90
N ASP A 301 17.78 3.32 28.04
CA ASP A 301 17.21 3.83 29.29
C ASP A 301 17.18 5.35 29.24
N TYR A 302 15.98 5.91 29.30
CA TYR A 302 15.80 7.36 29.29
C TYR A 302 16.49 8.04 30.47
N LYS A 303 16.65 7.38 31.62
CA LYS A 303 17.33 7.97 32.78
C LYS A 303 18.82 8.18 32.54
N GLU A 304 19.40 7.36 31.67
CA GLU A 304 20.81 7.45 31.30
C GLU A 304 21.02 8.43 30.14
N ILE A 305 20.20 8.30 29.08
CA ILE A 305 20.39 9.08 27.85
C ILE A 305 19.76 10.48 27.94
N TYR A 306 18.55 10.58 28.49
CA TYR A 306 17.78 11.82 28.56
C TYR A 306 17.05 11.98 29.92
N PRO A 307 17.78 12.12 31.05
CA PRO A 307 17.16 12.24 32.37
C PRO A 307 16.17 13.40 32.47
N GLN A 308 16.30 14.42 31.63
CA GLN A 308 15.35 15.52 31.51
C GLN A 308 13.93 15.09 31.10
N LEU A 309 13.74 13.90 30.51
CA LEU A 309 12.40 13.35 30.22
C LEU A 309 11.60 13.05 31.49
N GLU A 310 12.26 12.97 32.66
CA GLU A 310 11.61 12.89 33.95
C GLU A 310 10.67 14.09 34.20
N LEU A 311 10.97 15.26 33.63
CA LEU A 311 10.09 16.42 33.66
C LEU A 311 8.73 16.13 33.02
N LEU A 312 8.72 15.50 31.84
CA LEU A 312 7.49 15.14 31.15
C LEU A 312 6.75 14.01 31.87
N ARG A 313 7.49 13.00 32.34
CA ARG A 313 6.92 11.88 33.11
C ARG A 313 6.22 12.35 34.38
N SER A 314 6.88 13.20 35.17
CA SER A 314 6.33 13.76 36.41
C SER A 314 5.14 14.70 36.17
N ASN A 315 5.03 15.29 34.98
CA ASN A 315 3.94 16.17 34.59
C ASN A 315 2.97 15.53 33.58
N TYR A 316 2.96 14.19 33.44
CA TYR A 316 2.22 13.51 32.39
C TYR A 316 0.71 13.84 32.44
N THR A 317 0.14 14.02 33.63
CA THR A 317 -1.29 14.36 33.79
C THR A 317 -1.62 15.74 33.23
N THR A 318 -0.70 16.70 33.31
CA THR A 318 -0.87 18.04 32.71
C THR A 318 -0.87 17.93 31.19
N ILE A 319 0.10 17.18 30.64
CA ILE A 319 0.24 16.95 29.20
C ILE A 319 -0.97 16.18 28.65
N GLN A 320 -1.39 15.12 29.35
CA GLN A 320 -2.56 14.31 29.01
C GLN A 320 -3.83 15.16 28.92
N LYS A 321 -4.07 16.06 29.90
CA LYS A 321 -5.24 16.93 29.89
C LYS A 321 -5.28 17.86 28.68
N GLU A 322 -4.14 18.47 28.32
CA GLU A 322 -4.07 19.33 27.14
C GLU A 322 -4.22 18.54 25.84
N ALA A 323 -3.59 17.36 25.73
CA ALA A 323 -3.75 16.47 24.58
C ALA A 323 -5.21 16.04 24.38
N LEU A 324 -5.89 15.58 25.44
CA LEU A 324 -7.30 15.17 25.38
C LEU A 324 -8.22 16.36 25.06
N LYS A 325 -7.92 17.55 25.57
CA LYS A 325 -8.66 18.77 25.23
C LYS A 325 -8.47 19.13 23.76
N ALA A 326 -7.24 19.09 23.26
CA ALA A 326 -6.92 19.35 21.86
C ALA A 326 -7.61 18.34 20.93
N GLN A 327 -7.83 17.09 21.36
CA GLN A 327 -8.60 16.11 20.56
C GLN A 327 -10.07 16.47 20.38
N LEU A 328 -10.65 17.35 21.22
CA LEU A 328 -12.04 17.80 21.08
C LEU A 328 -12.20 18.88 19.99
N SER A 329 -11.14 19.63 19.70
CA SER A 329 -11.09 20.51 18.51
C SER A 329 -10.87 19.65 17.27
N HIS A 330 -11.79 19.73 16.30
CA HIS A 330 -11.91 18.84 15.15
C HIS A 330 -10.77 18.96 14.09
N ASP A 331 -9.67 19.65 14.41
CA ASP A 331 -8.64 20.11 13.46
C ASP A 331 -7.31 19.33 13.54
N TRP A 332 -7.33 18.03 13.87
CA TRP A 332 -6.11 17.21 13.82
C TRP A 332 -5.92 16.62 12.42
N PRO A 333 -4.90 17.05 11.66
CA PRO A 333 -4.60 16.46 10.35
C PRO A 333 -4.13 15.01 10.48
N ASN A 334 -4.32 14.23 9.42
CA ASN A 334 -3.65 12.96 9.26
C ASN A 334 -2.14 13.20 9.02
N TRP A 335 -1.29 12.29 9.49
CA TRP A 335 0.14 12.36 9.19
C TRP A 335 0.40 11.96 7.72
N PRO A 336 1.37 12.57 7.01
CA PRO A 336 1.59 12.37 5.57
C PRO A 336 2.01 10.95 5.17
N GLU A 337 2.59 10.16 6.09
CA GLU A 337 3.05 8.80 5.80
C GLU A 337 1.96 7.75 6.06
N ASP A 338 1.59 7.00 5.01
CA ASP A 338 0.50 6.02 5.02
C ASP A 338 0.94 4.59 5.41
N HIS A 339 1.57 4.46 6.58
CA HIS A 339 1.96 3.16 7.13
C HIS A 339 0.82 2.48 7.92
N TYR A 340 -0.47 2.49 7.54
CA TYR A 340 -1.57 1.95 8.39
C TYR A 340 -2.14 0.58 7.96
N ILE A 341 -2.51 -0.25 8.93
CA ILE A 341 -3.25 -1.53 8.76
C ILE A 341 -4.36 -1.62 9.83
N GLY A 342 -5.64 -1.53 9.44
CA GLY A 342 -6.82 -1.69 10.30
C GLY A 342 -8.12 -1.23 9.61
N GLU A 343 -9.28 -1.81 9.97
CA GLU A 343 -10.56 -1.58 9.26
C GLU A 343 -11.11 -0.14 9.35
N ASP A 344 -10.64 0.67 10.31
CA ASP A 344 -11.00 2.09 10.54
C ASP A 344 -9.77 2.94 10.97
N GLY A 345 -8.56 2.64 10.47
CA GLY A 345 -7.31 3.17 11.01
C GLY A 345 -7.13 4.69 10.92
N GLU A 346 -7.45 5.44 11.99
CA GLU A 346 -7.09 6.84 12.14
C GLU A 346 -5.71 6.97 12.84
N TRP A 347 -4.69 7.48 12.14
CA TRP A 347 -3.54 8.11 12.81
C TRP A 347 -3.59 9.61 12.56
N ARG A 348 -3.85 10.33 13.65
CA ARG A 348 -3.88 11.79 13.64
C ARG A 348 -2.73 12.33 14.45
N VAL A 349 -2.14 13.41 13.97
CA VAL A 349 -1.06 14.09 14.66
C VAL A 349 -1.45 15.51 15.03
N PHE A 350 -0.85 16.02 16.10
CA PHE A 350 -0.97 17.41 16.52
C PHE A 350 0.44 17.96 16.72
N PRO A 351 1.05 18.56 15.69
CA PRO A 351 2.43 19.02 15.75
C PRO A 351 2.57 20.22 16.67
N LEU A 352 3.59 20.24 17.53
CA LEU A 352 3.94 21.35 18.41
C LEU A 352 5.22 22.04 17.94
N CYS A 353 6.21 21.27 17.53
CA CYS A 353 7.41 21.76 16.83
C CYS A 353 8.01 20.71 15.91
N TYR A 354 8.83 21.16 14.95
CA TYR A 354 9.60 20.32 14.04
C TYR A 354 10.93 21.00 13.67
N THR A 355 11.90 20.21 13.20
CA THR A 355 13.22 20.69 12.76
C THR A 355 13.71 19.84 11.58
N PHE A 356 13.84 20.45 10.40
CA PHE A 356 14.38 19.79 9.21
C PHE A 356 15.51 20.61 8.55
N PRO A 357 16.66 20.00 8.25
CA PRO A 357 17.11 18.70 8.73
C PRO A 357 17.40 18.72 10.24
N ALA A 358 17.37 17.58 10.90
CA ALA A 358 17.37 17.52 12.36
C ALA A 358 18.72 17.82 13.01
N TRP A 359 19.82 17.89 12.28
CA TRP A 359 21.11 18.31 12.85
C TRP A 359 21.18 19.83 13.08
N ASP A 360 20.37 20.64 12.41
CA ASP A 360 20.38 22.11 12.52
C ASP A 360 19.34 22.61 13.51
N ALA A 361 19.74 22.77 14.77
CA ALA A 361 18.85 23.27 15.83
C ALA A 361 18.26 24.67 15.54
N SER A 362 18.90 25.48 14.69
CA SER A 362 18.41 26.82 14.36
C SER A 362 17.13 26.81 13.51
N LYS A 363 16.83 25.69 12.84
CA LYS A 363 15.62 25.50 12.03
C LYS A 363 14.41 25.01 12.82
N THR A 364 14.53 24.89 14.14
CA THR A 364 13.42 24.45 15.00
C THR A 364 12.29 25.45 14.96
N THR A 365 11.15 25.04 14.40
CA THR A 365 9.96 25.87 14.24
C THR A 365 8.87 25.40 15.19
N TRP A 366 8.35 26.31 16.00
CA TRP A 366 7.20 26.06 16.88
C TRP A 366 5.91 26.46 16.17
N VAL A 367 4.96 25.54 16.09
CA VAL A 367 3.70 25.75 15.39
C VAL A 367 2.77 26.61 16.26
N SER A 368 2.66 27.91 15.94
CA SER A 368 1.93 28.87 16.79
C SER A 368 0.47 28.45 17.06
N GLY A 369 -0.26 28.01 16.03
CA GLY A 369 -1.69 27.67 16.11
C GLY A 369 -2.01 26.50 17.04
N THR A 370 -1.15 25.49 17.09
CA THR A 370 -1.29 24.34 18.02
C THR A 370 -0.68 24.63 19.38
N CYS A 371 0.43 25.37 19.43
CA CYS A 371 1.10 25.76 20.67
C CYS A 371 0.18 26.56 21.60
N VAL A 372 -0.63 27.47 21.06
CA VAL A 372 -1.60 28.26 21.84
C VAL A 372 -2.65 27.39 22.53
N GLN A 373 -2.96 26.22 21.97
CA GLN A 373 -3.95 25.29 22.53
C GLN A 373 -3.37 24.42 23.66
N CYS A 374 -2.05 24.23 23.68
CA CYS A 374 -1.34 23.39 24.66
C CYS A 374 -0.21 24.17 25.39
N PRO A 375 -0.52 25.30 26.05
CA PRO A 375 0.49 26.22 26.56
C PRO A 375 1.36 25.61 27.67
N ASN A 376 0.81 24.76 28.53
CA ASN A 376 1.59 24.15 29.61
C ASN A 376 2.52 23.05 29.07
N THR A 377 2.05 22.27 28.10
CA THR A 377 2.86 21.27 27.40
C THR A 377 4.02 21.93 26.69
N VAL A 378 3.77 23.01 25.95
CA VAL A 378 4.83 23.78 25.26
C VAL A 378 5.83 24.37 26.26
N ALA A 379 5.37 24.89 27.41
CA ALA A 379 6.27 25.41 28.44
C ALA A 379 7.17 24.33 29.04
N LEU A 380 6.69 23.08 29.17
CA LEU A 380 7.50 21.94 29.61
C LEU A 380 8.49 21.51 28.52
N LEU A 381 8.03 21.39 27.26
CA LEU A 381 8.87 21.00 26.13
C LEU A 381 10.01 21.99 25.88
N LYS A 382 9.78 23.30 26.04
CA LYS A 382 10.81 24.35 25.90
C LYS A 382 11.92 24.27 26.94
N GLN A 383 11.72 23.54 28.05
CA GLN A 383 12.77 23.29 29.04
C GLN A 383 13.67 22.10 28.68
N ILE A 384 13.32 21.34 27.65
CA ILE A 384 14.05 20.14 27.24
C ILE A 384 15.10 20.52 26.19
N PRO A 385 16.40 20.44 26.50
CA PRO A 385 17.44 20.70 25.54
C PRO A 385 17.45 19.63 24.43
N GLY A 386 17.83 20.05 23.22
CA GLY A 386 18.02 19.13 22.09
C GLY A 386 16.73 18.72 21.37
N ILE A 387 15.59 19.35 21.66
CA ILE A 387 14.34 19.06 20.94
C ILE A 387 14.48 19.31 19.43
N ARG A 388 13.91 18.42 18.63
CA ARG A 388 13.80 18.53 17.17
C ARG A 388 12.35 18.46 16.73
N THR A 389 11.64 17.44 17.18
CA THR A 389 10.23 17.27 16.85
C THR A 389 9.44 17.00 18.12
N ALA A 390 8.25 17.57 18.23
CA ALA A 390 7.29 17.17 19.24
C ALA A 390 5.87 17.25 18.70
N LEU A 391 5.12 16.17 18.88
CA LEU A 391 3.73 16.07 18.43
C LEU A 391 2.94 15.11 19.29
N PHE A 392 1.63 15.33 19.42
CA PHE A 392 0.75 14.27 19.91
C PHE A 392 0.39 13.32 18.77
N SER A 393 0.38 12.03 19.05
CA SER A 393 0.03 10.97 18.10
C SER A 393 -1.15 10.17 18.65
N LYS A 394 -2.27 10.18 17.93
CA LYS A 394 -3.48 9.40 18.23
C LYS A 394 -3.57 8.24 17.24
N LEU A 395 -3.59 7.01 17.73
CA LEU A 395 -3.78 5.79 16.95
C LEU A 395 -5.15 5.18 17.26
N GLY A 396 -5.98 4.96 16.25
CA GLY A 396 -7.32 4.38 16.35
C GLY A 396 -7.35 2.98 16.98
N PRO A 397 -8.52 2.50 17.44
CA PRO A 397 -8.67 1.10 17.83
C PRO A 397 -8.35 0.15 16.67
N GLN A 398 -7.90 -1.06 16.98
CA GLN A 398 -7.58 -2.11 15.98
C GLN A 398 -6.68 -1.63 14.82
N THR A 399 -5.76 -0.72 15.10
CA THR A 399 -4.87 -0.10 14.10
C THR A 399 -3.43 -0.51 14.34
N THR A 400 -2.73 -0.94 13.29
CA THR A 400 -1.30 -1.23 13.29
C THR A 400 -0.60 -0.27 12.34
N LEU A 401 0.41 0.45 12.82
CA LEU A 401 1.41 1.11 11.98
C LEU A 401 2.32 0.02 11.44
N GLY A 402 2.52 -0.03 10.12
CA GLY A 402 3.39 -0.95 9.41
C GLY A 402 4.87 -0.71 9.72
N ALA A 403 5.70 -1.68 9.33
CA ALA A 403 7.14 -1.62 9.56
C ALA A 403 7.80 -0.62 8.61
N HIS A 404 8.51 0.35 9.18
CA HIS A 404 9.23 1.41 8.45
C HIS A 404 10.49 1.84 9.21
N ARG A 405 11.34 2.66 8.57
CA ARG A 405 12.45 3.40 9.20
C ARG A 405 12.13 4.89 9.11
N GLY A 406 12.58 5.70 10.07
CA GLY A 406 12.47 7.15 9.94
C GLY A 406 13.42 7.72 8.88
N TRP A 407 13.13 8.90 8.35
CA TRP A 407 13.93 9.56 7.30
C TRP A 407 15.38 9.81 7.72
N ALA A 408 16.35 9.60 6.83
CA ALA A 408 17.77 9.66 7.18
C ALA A 408 18.22 11.03 7.72
N ASP A 409 17.67 12.13 7.21
CA ASP A 409 17.96 13.51 7.64
C ASP A 409 17.32 13.91 8.97
N LEU A 410 16.46 13.05 9.52
CA LEU A 410 15.89 13.15 10.86
C LEU A 410 16.41 12.05 11.76
N ALA A 411 16.05 10.81 11.46
CA ALA A 411 16.25 9.61 12.29
C ALA A 411 17.71 9.30 12.60
N ASN A 412 18.64 9.69 11.73
CA ASN A 412 20.06 9.42 11.96
C ASN A 412 20.67 10.32 13.04
N ASP A 413 20.12 11.52 13.21
CA ASP A 413 20.65 12.55 14.11
C ASP A 413 19.80 12.72 15.39
N ILE A 414 18.77 11.87 15.57
CA ILE A 414 17.89 11.87 16.74
C ILE A 414 17.77 10.48 17.38
N LEU A 415 17.22 10.44 18.59
CA LEU A 415 16.53 9.28 19.14
C LEU A 415 15.08 9.67 19.44
N ARG A 416 14.15 8.79 19.06
CA ARG A 416 12.72 9.01 19.24
C ARG A 416 12.28 8.58 20.62
N CYS A 417 11.46 9.43 21.23
CA CYS A 417 10.96 9.25 22.57
C CYS A 417 9.43 9.19 22.55
N HIS A 418 8.86 8.22 23.24
CA HIS A 418 7.41 8.13 23.44
C HIS A 418 7.08 8.33 24.92
N VAL A 419 6.09 9.17 25.21
CA VAL A 419 5.45 9.25 26.53
C VAL A 419 3.98 8.85 26.38
N GLY A 420 3.58 7.77 27.05
CA GLY A 420 2.18 7.33 27.03
C GLY A 420 1.27 8.32 27.75
N LEU A 421 0.19 8.77 27.08
CA LEU A 421 -0.73 9.76 27.64
C LEU A 421 -2.10 9.15 27.93
N ASP A 422 -2.72 8.51 26.96
CA ASP A 422 -3.98 7.79 27.11
C ASP A 422 -3.91 6.48 26.33
N VAL A 423 -3.36 5.46 26.96
CA VAL A 423 -3.07 4.16 26.38
C VAL A 423 -4.07 3.14 26.94
N PRO A 424 -4.94 2.57 26.10
CA PRO A 424 -5.90 1.58 26.58
C PRO A 424 -5.20 0.26 26.93
N GLN A 425 -5.81 -0.51 27.82
CA GLN A 425 -5.42 -1.88 28.20
C GLN A 425 -6.61 -2.81 27.94
N PHE A 426 -6.35 -4.09 27.61
CA PHE A 426 -7.41 -5.08 27.45
C PHE A 426 -8.19 -5.32 28.76
N ASP A 427 -7.49 -5.40 29.89
CA ASP A 427 -8.07 -5.46 31.23
C ASP A 427 -7.63 -4.25 32.04
N ALA A 428 -8.59 -3.40 32.40
CA ALA A 428 -8.35 -2.18 33.19
C ALA A 428 -7.91 -2.45 34.64
N ASN A 429 -7.97 -3.71 35.10
CA ASN A 429 -7.54 -4.10 36.44
C ASN A 429 -6.07 -4.54 36.50
N ILE A 430 -5.38 -4.63 35.37
CA ILE A 430 -3.96 -5.01 35.31
C ILE A 430 -3.13 -3.73 35.16
N PRO A 431 -2.50 -3.21 36.23
CA PRO A 431 -1.83 -1.91 36.17
C PRO A 431 -0.67 -1.87 35.17
N GLU A 432 0.02 -2.99 34.95
CA GLU A 432 1.11 -3.12 33.97
C GLU A 432 0.96 -4.42 33.18
N ALA A 433 0.50 -4.33 31.94
CA ALA A 433 0.48 -5.46 31.02
C ALA A 433 1.91 -5.82 30.58
N THR A 434 2.17 -7.11 30.41
CA THR A 434 3.41 -7.59 29.79
C THR A 434 3.46 -7.21 28.30
N ASP A 435 4.64 -7.28 27.68
CA ASP A 435 4.81 -6.99 26.25
C ASP A 435 3.97 -7.93 25.33
N GLU A 436 3.53 -9.08 25.85
CA GLU A 436 2.70 -10.08 25.17
C GLU A 436 1.19 -9.84 25.34
N GLU A 437 0.79 -9.15 26.42
CA GLU A 437 -0.61 -8.96 26.83
C GLU A 437 -1.08 -7.51 26.64
N ALA A 438 -0.20 -6.61 26.22
CA ALA A 438 -0.55 -5.21 26.04
C ALA A 438 -1.37 -5.00 24.76
N SER A 439 -2.43 -4.21 24.86
CA SER A 439 -3.21 -3.80 23.69
C SER A 439 -2.48 -2.78 22.83
N CYS A 440 -1.41 -2.15 23.31
CA CYS A 440 -0.62 -1.22 22.52
C CYS A 440 0.87 -1.46 22.73
N CYS A 441 1.61 -1.63 21.63
CA CYS A 441 3.07 -1.77 21.68
C CYS A 441 3.75 -0.93 20.59
N ILE A 442 5.03 -0.63 20.85
CA ILE A 442 6.02 -0.27 19.84
C ILE A 442 6.99 -1.45 19.71
N VAL A 443 7.38 -1.79 18.50
CA VAL A 443 8.31 -2.88 18.19
C VAL A 443 9.44 -2.32 17.35
N VAL A 444 10.69 -2.48 17.79
CA VAL A 444 11.88 -1.93 17.13
C VAL A 444 12.86 -3.08 16.94
N SER A 445 13.25 -3.37 15.70
CA SER A 445 14.10 -4.52 15.34
C SER A 445 13.63 -5.84 15.97
N GLY A 446 12.31 -6.05 16.08
CA GLY A 446 11.71 -7.25 16.68
C GLY A 446 11.57 -7.24 18.20
N GLU A 447 12.10 -6.24 18.90
CA GLU A 447 11.94 -6.06 20.34
C GLU A 447 10.65 -5.27 20.65
N SER A 448 9.66 -5.94 21.25
CA SER A 448 8.39 -5.32 21.65
C SER A 448 8.52 -4.59 22.99
N ARG A 449 7.79 -3.48 23.15
CA ARG A 449 7.59 -2.76 24.42
C ARG A 449 6.13 -2.31 24.56
N ALA A 450 5.47 -2.78 25.62
CA ALA A 450 4.10 -2.44 26.00
C ALA A 450 3.97 -0.98 26.42
N GLN A 451 3.15 -0.21 25.70
CA GLN A 451 2.88 1.17 26.08
C GLN A 451 1.91 1.24 27.26
N ALA A 452 2.08 2.25 28.12
CA ALA A 452 1.20 2.52 29.25
C ALA A 452 1.24 4.01 29.61
N ASN A 453 0.23 4.50 30.33
CA ASN A 453 0.17 5.89 30.77
C ASN A 453 1.37 6.25 31.64
N GLY A 454 2.04 7.36 31.32
CA GLY A 454 3.25 7.82 32.00
C GLY A 454 4.51 7.00 31.70
N ARG A 455 4.44 5.94 30.90
CA ARG A 455 5.62 5.15 30.51
C ARG A 455 6.40 5.90 29.43
N VAL A 456 7.73 5.93 29.59
CA VAL A 456 8.67 6.61 28.70
C VAL A 456 9.52 5.58 27.98
N PHE A 457 9.65 5.72 26.66
CA PHE A 457 10.58 4.94 25.84
C PHE A 457 11.53 5.88 25.11
N VAL A 458 12.75 5.42 24.89
CA VAL A 458 13.73 6.01 23.98
C VAL A 458 14.20 4.90 23.07
N PHE A 459 14.09 5.10 21.76
CA PHE A 459 14.46 4.10 20.76
C PHE A 459 15.10 4.74 19.53
N ASP A 460 15.83 3.92 18.78
CA ASP A 460 16.45 4.31 17.52
C ASP A 460 15.43 4.18 16.39
N ASP A 461 14.83 5.30 15.98
CA ASP A 461 13.83 5.36 14.91
C ASP A 461 14.42 5.10 13.51
N SER A 462 15.75 5.12 13.37
CA SER A 462 16.42 4.73 12.13
C SER A 462 16.36 3.22 11.88
N LYS A 463 15.96 2.43 12.90
CA LYS A 463 15.75 0.99 12.82
C LYS A 463 14.36 0.66 12.28
N ILE A 464 14.20 -0.53 11.67
CA ILE A 464 12.86 -1.01 11.29
C ILE A 464 12.00 -1.10 12.55
N HIS A 465 10.90 -0.37 12.56
CA HIS A 465 9.97 -0.33 13.67
C HIS A 465 8.53 -0.25 13.21
N TYR A 466 7.62 -0.72 14.06
CA TYR A 466 6.18 -0.68 13.83
C TYR A 466 5.46 -0.57 15.18
N ALA A 467 4.25 -0.03 15.20
CA ALA A 467 3.48 0.13 16.42
C ALA A 467 2.06 -0.37 16.23
N PHE A 468 1.36 -0.75 17.30
CA PHE A 468 -0.04 -1.13 17.17
C PHE A 468 -0.88 -0.70 18.35
N ASN A 469 -2.18 -0.59 18.10
CA ASN A 469 -3.25 -0.52 19.06
C ASN A 469 -4.30 -1.57 18.68
N HIS A 470 -4.26 -2.73 19.34
CA HIS A 470 -5.21 -3.82 19.18
C HIS A 470 -6.40 -3.74 20.13
N HIS A 471 -6.54 -2.67 20.91
CA HIS A 471 -7.73 -2.50 21.75
C HIS A 471 -8.98 -2.40 20.85
N PRO A 472 -10.07 -3.13 21.16
CA PRO A 472 -11.22 -3.26 20.25
C PRO A 472 -11.97 -1.95 19.98
N SER A 473 -11.98 -1.01 20.95
CA SER A 473 -12.85 0.17 20.88
C SER A 473 -12.26 1.50 21.37
N LYS A 474 -11.00 1.54 21.79
CA LYS A 474 -10.39 2.75 22.38
C LYS A 474 -9.15 3.13 21.58
N SER A 475 -8.98 4.42 21.33
CA SER A 475 -7.76 4.96 20.72
C SER A 475 -6.63 5.04 21.73
N ARG A 476 -5.40 5.06 21.23
CA ARG A 476 -4.17 5.31 21.97
C ARG A 476 -3.67 6.72 21.67
N CYS A 477 -3.48 7.55 22.69
CA CYS A 477 -2.80 8.84 22.56
C CYS A 477 -1.43 8.81 23.26
N ILE A 478 -0.40 9.28 22.56
CA ILE A 478 0.97 9.43 23.10
C ILE A 478 1.55 10.79 22.71
N LEU A 479 2.57 11.23 23.43
CA LEU A 479 3.47 12.31 22.99
C LEU A 479 4.69 11.66 22.32
N ILE A 480 4.93 12.01 21.06
CA ILE A 480 6.17 11.71 20.34
C ILE A 480 7.08 12.93 20.46
N LEU A 481 8.34 12.66 20.75
CA LEU A 481 9.40 13.65 20.94
C LEU A 481 10.68 13.12 20.32
N ASP A 482 11.28 13.85 19.38
CA ASP A 482 12.59 13.55 18.86
C ASP A 482 13.62 14.47 19.52
N LEU A 483 14.62 13.85 20.16
CA LEU A 483 15.75 14.55 20.79
C LEU A 483 17.03 14.27 20.02
N TYR A 484 17.86 15.29 19.91
CA TYR A 484 19.19 15.19 19.31
C TYR A 484 19.99 14.05 19.92
N ARG A 485 20.45 13.14 19.07
CA ARG A 485 21.23 11.97 19.44
C ARG A 485 22.56 12.43 20.08
N PRO A 486 22.89 11.98 21.31
CA PRO A 486 24.16 12.34 21.92
C PRO A 486 25.37 11.89 21.08
N ASP A 487 26.36 12.78 20.92
CA ASP A 487 27.55 12.55 20.08
C ASP A 487 28.38 11.31 20.44
N HIS A 488 28.22 10.78 21.65
CA HIS A 488 28.92 9.58 22.10
C HIS A 488 28.23 8.26 21.67
N LEU A 489 27.02 8.34 21.12
CA LEU A 489 26.32 7.20 20.53
C LEU A 489 26.58 7.16 19.02
N PRO A 490 26.62 5.97 18.40
CA PRO A 490 26.74 5.89 16.96
C PRO A 490 25.52 6.51 16.28
N ARG A 491 25.76 7.17 15.14
CA ARG A 491 24.72 7.75 14.29
C ARG A 491 23.70 6.66 13.89
N GLY A 492 22.44 7.05 13.66
CA GLY A 492 21.48 6.15 13.03
C GLY A 492 21.88 5.84 11.59
N MET A 493 21.28 4.78 11.04
CA MET A 493 21.71 4.20 9.76
C MET A 493 20.62 4.16 8.70
N ALA A 494 19.51 4.88 8.89
CA ALA A 494 18.47 4.98 7.87
C ALA A 494 19.03 5.60 6.58
N ARG A 495 18.54 5.14 5.44
CA ARG A 495 18.81 5.73 4.12
C ARG A 495 17.52 6.32 3.53
N GLY A 496 17.68 7.20 2.55
CA GLY A 496 16.60 7.99 1.97
C GLY A 496 16.34 9.30 2.72
N GLY A 497 16.11 10.39 1.98
CA GLY A 497 15.70 11.68 2.55
C GLY A 497 14.20 11.76 2.82
N HIS A 498 13.77 12.81 3.51
CA HIS A 498 12.36 13.24 3.50
C HIS A 498 11.85 13.40 2.05
N THR A 499 10.57 13.07 1.82
CA THR A 499 9.96 13.09 0.48
C THR A 499 9.39 14.47 0.15
N ASP A 500 9.22 14.76 -1.15
CA ASP A 500 8.64 16.03 -1.64
C ASP A 500 7.22 16.26 -1.04
N GLU A 501 6.48 15.20 -0.69
CA GLU A 501 5.17 15.31 -0.04
C GLU A 501 5.23 15.84 1.40
N LEU A 502 6.34 15.63 2.12
CA LEU A 502 6.55 16.19 3.45
C LEU A 502 6.85 17.69 3.37
N ASP A 503 7.64 18.11 2.37
CA ASP A 503 7.91 19.53 2.12
C ASP A 503 6.61 20.28 1.77
N ASP A 504 5.79 19.70 0.90
CA ASP A 504 4.45 20.22 0.58
C ASP A 504 3.53 20.28 1.81
N PHE A 505 3.56 19.27 2.68
CA PHE A 505 2.81 19.26 3.94
C PHE A 505 3.27 20.38 4.89
N ILE A 506 4.58 20.57 5.04
CA ILE A 506 5.18 21.61 5.89
C ILE A 506 4.85 23.00 5.33
N GLU A 507 4.92 23.21 4.01
CA GLU A 507 4.58 24.46 3.35
C GLU A 507 3.09 24.80 3.47
N GLN A 508 2.20 23.86 3.17
CA GLN A 508 0.75 24.05 3.32
C GLN A 508 0.37 24.38 4.76
N TYR A 509 1.02 23.74 5.74
CA TYR A 509 0.71 23.93 7.14
C TYR A 509 1.22 25.28 7.69
N ASN A 510 2.40 25.72 7.28
CA ASN A 510 2.90 27.06 7.58
C ASN A 510 2.06 28.16 6.92
N ALA A 511 1.48 27.90 5.75
CA ALA A 511 0.59 28.83 5.07
C ALA A 511 -0.79 28.92 5.72
N ALA A 512 -1.36 27.79 6.16
CA ALA A 512 -2.72 27.71 6.71
C ALA A 512 -2.89 28.37 8.10
N MET A 513 -1.81 28.59 8.84
CA MET A 513 -1.84 29.05 10.24
C MET A 513 -1.16 30.42 10.47
N ASN A 514 -0.62 31.03 9.42
CA ASN A 514 -0.11 32.42 9.43
C ASN A 514 -1.15 33.45 8.94
N CYS A 515 -2.41 33.04 8.75
CA CYS A 515 -3.55 33.91 8.42
C CYS A 515 -4.36 34.31 9.67
#